data_AF-A0A3D3HRF9-F1
#
_entry.id   AF-A0A3D3HRF9-F1
#
_cell.length_a   1.000
_cell.length_b   1.000
_cell.length_c   1.000
_cell.angle_alpha   90.00
_cell.angle_beta   90.00
_cell.angle_gamma   90.00
#
_symmetry.space_group_name_H-M   'P 1'
#
loop_
_entity.id
_entity.type
_entity.pdbx_description
1 polymer ?
#
loop_
_entity_poly.entity_id
_entity_poly.type
_entity_poly.pdbx_seq_one_letter_code
_entity_poly.pdbx_strand_id
1 'polypeptide(L)'
;MKRLLCVIASVWLLAGCPSLSPTTPPAPVETVTPPPVDTTPPPPPTDTVPVPPKMKKIEWEQSITPLVNQMVKSDGLAQGGTLLVNKIGNKTNSSLQTNVATGALMNTINKTGVLTVIPAGAVTSAMSVLGMDDNDTLTLRSKAIGLARYLNAQYVLYSVVTGTRDARQMEMQLMSVVSGEIIWSGKDAVLEQ
;
A
#
# COMPACT_ATOMS: atom_id res chain seq x y z
N MET A 1 16.61 -24.15 -48.80
CA MET A 1 17.60 -23.15 -49.24
C MET A 1 17.18 -21.78 -48.71
N LYS A 2 18.06 -21.13 -47.93
CA LYS A 2 18.25 -19.68 -47.69
C LYS A 2 17.01 -18.78 -47.86
N ARG A 3 16.63 -17.99 -46.85
CA ARG A 3 17.33 -16.75 -46.49
C ARG A 3 17.08 -16.37 -45.02
N LEU A 4 18.13 -16.48 -44.21
CA LEU A 4 18.26 -15.98 -42.85
C LEU A 4 19.36 -14.91 -42.92
N LEU A 5 19.03 -13.63 -42.73
CA LEU A 5 19.89 -12.43 -42.74
C LEU A 5 19.00 -11.31 -42.11
N CYS A 6 19.33 -10.47 -41.13
CA CYS A 6 20.54 -10.04 -40.41
C CYS A 6 20.05 -9.56 -39.01
N VAL A 7 20.74 -9.84 -37.89
CA VAL A 7 21.75 -8.97 -37.22
C VAL A 7 21.30 -7.49 -37.19
N ILE A 8 21.04 -6.88 -36.01
CA ILE A 8 22.04 -6.11 -35.25
C ILE A 8 21.67 -6.04 -33.76
N ALA A 9 22.62 -6.46 -32.92
CA ALA A 9 22.68 -6.14 -31.51
C ALA A 9 23.35 -4.75 -31.33
N SER A 10 22.80 -3.92 -30.43
CA SER A 10 23.44 -2.68 -30.01
C SER A 10 23.16 -2.44 -28.53
N VAL A 11 23.95 -3.13 -27.70
CA VAL A 11 24.35 -2.65 -26.37
C VAL A 11 25.52 -1.71 -26.62
N TRP A 12 25.55 -0.52 -26.00
CA TRP A 12 26.73 0.08 -25.35
C TRP A 12 26.46 1.54 -24.90
N LEU A 13 26.79 1.78 -23.62
CA LEU A 13 27.38 3.01 -23.05
C LEU A 13 26.48 4.25 -22.86
N LEU A 14 25.76 4.27 -21.74
CA LEU A 14 25.52 5.52 -21.01
C LEU A 14 26.73 5.79 -20.11
N ALA A 15 27.61 6.66 -20.61
CA ALA A 15 28.78 7.19 -19.92
C ALA A 15 28.35 7.92 -18.65
N GLY A 16 28.93 7.52 -17.51
CA GLY A 16 28.81 8.26 -16.25
C GLY A 16 29.57 9.59 -16.34
N CYS A 17 28.98 10.65 -15.81
CA CYS A 17 29.68 11.92 -15.57
C CYS A 17 30.62 11.76 -14.38
N PRO A 18 31.95 11.90 -14.52
CA PRO A 18 32.81 12.11 -13.37
C PRO A 18 32.63 13.55 -12.89
N SER A 19 32.14 13.70 -11.67
CA SER A 19 32.19 14.95 -10.92
C SER A 19 33.65 15.37 -10.72
N LEU A 20 34.03 16.48 -11.35
CA LEU A 20 35.30 17.16 -11.14
C LEU A 20 35.29 17.82 -9.75
N SER A 21 36.04 17.26 -8.80
CA SER A 21 36.47 18.01 -7.62
C SER A 21 37.84 18.63 -7.91
N PRO A 22 38.00 19.96 -7.84
CA PRO A 22 39.33 20.55 -7.92
C PRO A 22 40.13 20.16 -6.66
N THR A 23 41.23 19.44 -6.89
CA THR A 23 42.34 19.28 -5.94
C THR A 23 43.25 20.49 -6.07
N THR A 24 43.45 21.24 -5.00
CA THR A 24 44.52 22.24 -4.90
C THR A 24 45.67 21.67 -4.05
N PRO A 25 46.93 21.67 -4.52
CA PRO A 25 48.10 21.23 -3.76
C PRO A 25 48.43 22.14 -2.56
N PRO A 26 49.24 21.64 -1.58
CA PRO A 26 49.42 22.27 -0.28
C PRO A 26 50.38 23.47 -0.36
N ALA A 27 49.95 24.60 0.18
CA ALA A 27 50.82 25.75 0.43
C ALA A 27 51.45 25.67 1.85
N PRO A 28 52.63 26.27 2.07
CA PRO A 28 53.57 25.90 3.14
C PRO A 28 53.08 26.26 4.54
N VAL A 29 53.47 25.45 5.51
CA VAL A 29 53.24 25.67 6.94
C VAL A 29 54.09 26.86 7.40
N GLU A 30 53.45 27.98 7.73
CA GLU A 30 53.98 28.96 8.66
C GLU A 30 53.31 28.79 10.02
N THR A 31 54.13 28.46 11.02
CA THR A 31 53.79 28.43 12.44
C THR A 31 53.38 29.82 12.89
N VAL A 32 52.08 30.03 13.14
CA VAL A 32 51.58 31.20 13.88
C VAL A 32 50.87 30.71 15.15
N THR A 33 51.45 31.13 16.26
CA THR A 33 51.03 31.02 17.66
C THR A 33 49.51 31.13 17.87
N PRO A 34 48.89 30.31 18.73
CA PRO A 34 47.45 30.40 18.99
C PRO A 34 47.08 31.72 19.68
N PRO A 35 46.07 32.47 19.20
CA PRO A 35 45.44 33.54 19.97
C PRO A 35 44.57 32.96 21.12
N PRO A 36 44.23 33.78 22.13
CA PRO A 36 43.62 33.32 23.37
C PRO A 36 42.26 32.67 23.14
N VAL A 37 41.91 31.71 24.00
CA VAL A 37 40.61 31.04 24.04
C VAL A 37 39.53 32.08 24.34
N ASP A 38 38.82 32.54 23.31
CA ASP A 38 37.56 33.25 23.48
C ASP A 38 36.53 32.27 24.01
N THR A 39 36.05 32.53 25.23
CA THR A 39 34.88 31.89 25.83
C THR A 39 33.67 32.08 24.91
N THR A 40 33.36 31.06 24.12
CA THR A 40 32.11 31.02 23.35
C THR A 40 30.95 30.98 24.35
N PRO A 41 29.95 31.88 24.29
CA PRO A 41 28.76 31.80 25.12
C PRO A 41 28.06 30.45 24.91
N PRO A 42 27.45 29.85 25.95
CA PRO A 42 26.68 28.62 25.79
C PRO A 42 25.60 28.81 24.71
N PRO A 43 25.36 27.79 23.86
CA PRO A 43 24.33 27.87 22.84
C PRO A 43 22.98 28.18 23.50
N PRO A 44 22.14 29.02 22.88
CA PRO A 44 20.83 29.36 23.42
C PRO A 44 20.01 28.07 23.65
N PRO A 45 19.16 28.03 24.69
CA PRO A 45 18.31 26.88 24.95
C PRO A 45 17.49 26.57 23.70
N THR A 46 17.58 25.34 23.22
CA THR A 46 16.80 24.89 22.07
C THR A 46 15.34 24.89 22.47
N ASP A 47 14.50 25.66 21.77
CA ASP A 47 13.05 25.57 21.91
C ASP A 47 12.65 24.11 21.67
N THR A 48 12.18 23.45 22.72
CA THR A 48 11.70 22.08 22.64
C THR A 48 10.35 22.10 21.94
N VAL A 49 10.35 21.85 20.62
CA VAL A 49 9.12 21.62 19.87
C VAL A 49 8.37 20.46 20.55
N PRO A 50 7.10 20.64 20.94
CA PRO A 50 6.32 19.56 21.54
C PRO A 50 6.29 18.35 20.59
N VAL A 51 6.75 17.20 21.07
CA VAL A 51 6.68 15.95 20.30
C VAL A 51 5.21 15.58 20.11
N PRO A 52 4.74 15.36 18.87
CA PRO A 52 3.35 15.01 18.61
C PRO A 52 2.93 13.73 19.37
N PRO A 53 1.69 13.66 19.89
CA PRO A 53 1.19 12.47 20.55
C PRO A 53 1.33 11.24 19.65
N LYS A 54 1.87 10.13 20.19
CA LYS A 54 1.95 8.86 19.47
C LYS A 54 0.53 8.36 19.17
N MET A 55 0.22 8.14 17.90
CA MET A 55 -1.05 7.54 17.51
C MET A 55 -1.10 6.09 17.99
N LYS A 56 -2.21 5.67 18.59
CA LYS A 56 -2.46 4.26 18.93
C LYS A 56 -2.38 3.41 17.66
N LYS A 57 -1.75 2.25 17.76
CA LYS A 57 -1.59 1.33 16.63
C LYS A 57 -2.84 0.46 16.51
N ILE A 58 -3.31 0.26 15.29
CA ILE A 58 -4.47 -0.61 15.00
C ILE A 58 -3.96 -2.03 14.77
N GLU A 59 -4.59 -3.00 15.43
CA GLU A 59 -4.29 -4.42 15.28
C GLU A 59 -5.12 -5.00 14.12
N TRP A 60 -4.70 -4.68 12.88
CA TRP A 60 -5.44 -5.03 11.67
C TRP A 60 -5.66 -6.54 11.50
N GLU A 61 -4.63 -7.36 11.65
CA GLU A 61 -4.78 -8.81 11.46
C GLU A 61 -5.79 -9.42 12.43
N GLN A 62 -5.75 -9.02 13.72
CA GLN A 62 -6.68 -9.50 14.74
C GLN A 62 -8.11 -9.04 14.46
N SER A 63 -8.28 -7.80 13.98
CA SER A 63 -9.60 -7.24 13.63
C SER A 63 -10.22 -7.90 12.40
N ILE A 64 -9.40 -8.30 11.42
CA ILE A 64 -9.85 -8.81 10.12
C ILE A 64 -10.11 -10.32 10.15
N THR A 65 -9.30 -11.08 10.90
CA THR A 65 -9.37 -12.55 10.98
C THR A 65 -10.77 -13.11 11.24
N PRO A 66 -11.57 -12.62 12.21
CA PRO A 66 -12.90 -13.19 12.45
C PRO A 66 -13.82 -13.05 11.24
N LEU A 67 -13.79 -11.90 10.56
CA LEU A 67 -14.58 -11.65 9.37
C LEU A 67 -14.14 -12.51 8.18
N VAL A 68 -12.83 -12.64 7.95
CA VAL A 68 -12.30 -13.51 6.88
C VAL A 68 -12.68 -14.96 7.15
N ASN A 69 -12.61 -15.43 8.39
CA ASN A 69 -13.02 -16.79 8.76
C ASN A 69 -14.51 -17.05 8.53
N GLN A 70 -15.37 -16.06 8.72
CA GLN A 70 -16.79 -16.17 8.38
C GLN A 70 -16.99 -16.19 6.86
N MET A 71 -16.32 -15.30 6.13
CA MET A 71 -16.41 -15.19 4.67
C MET A 71 -15.99 -16.49 3.97
N VAL A 72 -14.85 -17.09 4.34
CA VAL A 72 -14.36 -18.29 3.65
C VAL A 72 -15.17 -19.57 3.95
N LYS A 73 -16.09 -19.49 4.92
CA LYS A 73 -17.01 -20.57 5.29
C LYS A 73 -18.41 -20.37 4.73
N SER A 74 -18.68 -19.25 4.06
CA SER A 74 -20.01 -18.99 3.50
C SER A 74 -20.30 -19.90 2.31
N ASP A 75 -21.56 -20.30 2.15
CA ASP A 75 -22.00 -21.05 0.99
C ASP A 75 -21.81 -20.24 -0.31
N GLY A 76 -21.66 -20.93 -1.43
CA GLY A 76 -21.51 -20.31 -2.76
C GLY A 76 -20.10 -19.82 -3.11
N LEU A 77 -19.12 -20.06 -2.23
CA LEU A 77 -17.71 -19.78 -2.52
C LEU A 77 -17.05 -20.96 -3.25
N ALA A 78 -16.48 -20.71 -4.42
CA ALA A 78 -15.69 -21.68 -5.15
C ALA A 78 -14.25 -21.68 -4.60
N GLN A 79 -13.77 -22.84 -4.17
CA GLN A 79 -12.37 -23.01 -3.73
C GLN A 79 -11.41 -22.72 -4.88
N GLY A 80 -10.35 -21.96 -4.61
CA GLY A 80 -9.42 -21.47 -5.63
C GLY A 80 -9.98 -20.30 -6.46
N GLY A 81 -11.14 -19.77 -6.10
CA GLY A 81 -11.74 -18.62 -6.76
C GLY A 81 -10.82 -17.40 -6.73
N THR A 82 -10.76 -16.66 -7.84
CA THR A 82 -9.96 -15.44 -7.96
C THR A 82 -10.69 -14.26 -7.33
N LEU A 83 -10.00 -13.55 -6.44
CA LEU A 83 -10.56 -12.45 -5.66
C LEU A 83 -9.86 -11.13 -5.97
N LEU A 84 -10.65 -10.13 -6.38
CA LEU A 84 -10.25 -8.73 -6.35
C LEU A 84 -10.57 -8.16 -4.96
N VAL A 85 -9.56 -7.63 -4.27
CA VAL A 85 -9.74 -6.92 -2.99
C VAL A 85 -9.70 -5.43 -3.27
N ASN A 86 -10.81 -4.73 -3.02
CA ASN A 86 -10.84 -3.27 -3.14
C ASN A 86 -10.08 -2.63 -1.97
N LYS A 87 -9.59 -1.41 -2.20
CA LYS A 87 -8.97 -0.59 -1.16
C LYS A 87 -9.97 -0.32 -0.05
N ILE A 88 -9.55 -0.53 1.20
CA ILE A 88 -10.38 -0.25 2.38
C ILE A 88 -10.78 1.23 2.37
N GLY A 89 -12.08 1.49 2.41
CA GLY A 89 -12.63 2.83 2.58
C GLY A 89 -12.46 3.32 4.02
N ASN A 90 -12.17 4.61 4.19
CA ASN A 90 -12.18 5.26 5.50
C ASN A 90 -13.38 6.22 5.57
N LYS A 91 -14.38 5.84 6.37
CA LYS A 91 -15.54 6.66 6.72
C LYS A 91 -15.55 7.00 8.23
N THR A 92 -14.37 6.99 8.86
CA THR A 92 -14.23 7.45 10.25
C THR A 92 -14.04 8.95 10.33
N ASN A 93 -14.13 9.52 11.53
CA ASN A 93 -13.77 10.92 11.78
C ASN A 93 -12.25 11.16 11.94
N SER A 94 -11.41 10.20 11.51
CA SER A 94 -9.96 10.23 11.68
C SER A 94 -9.22 9.72 10.45
N SER A 95 -7.94 10.07 10.29
CA SER A 95 -7.11 9.47 9.24
C SER A 95 -6.79 8.01 9.57
N LEU A 96 -6.81 7.16 8.54
CA LEU A 96 -6.46 5.74 8.63
C LEU A 96 -5.46 5.40 7.54
N GLN A 97 -4.48 4.57 7.88
CA GLN A 97 -3.53 4.00 6.91
C GLN A 97 -4.21 2.86 6.13
N THR A 98 -5.12 3.21 5.22
CA THR A 98 -5.94 2.24 4.47
C THR A 98 -5.12 1.30 3.60
N ASN A 99 -3.95 1.73 3.11
CA ASN A 99 -3.03 0.85 2.38
C ASN A 99 -2.47 -0.28 3.28
N VAL A 100 -2.10 0.05 4.52
CA VAL A 100 -1.63 -0.95 5.51
C VAL A 100 -2.75 -1.92 5.87
N ALA A 101 -3.96 -1.38 6.09
CA ALA A 101 -5.14 -2.19 6.35
C ALA A 101 -5.46 -3.13 5.18
N THR A 102 -5.39 -2.62 3.93
CA THR A 102 -5.69 -3.39 2.72
C THR A 102 -4.67 -4.50 2.52
N GLY A 103 -3.38 -4.21 2.75
CA GLY A 103 -2.33 -5.23 2.74
C GLY A 103 -2.53 -6.32 3.80
N ALA A 104 -2.92 -5.94 5.03
CA ALA A 104 -3.25 -6.89 6.08
C ALA A 104 -4.46 -7.76 5.72
N LEU A 105 -5.49 -7.18 5.07
CA LEU A 105 -6.65 -7.90 4.58
C LEU A 105 -6.27 -8.93 3.52
N MET A 106 -5.51 -8.51 2.49
CA MET A 106 -5.03 -9.42 1.44
C MET A 106 -4.18 -10.55 2.02
N ASN A 107 -3.28 -10.25 2.97
CA ASN A 107 -2.45 -11.24 3.65
C ASN A 107 -3.30 -12.25 4.44
N THR A 108 -4.29 -11.76 5.19
CA THR A 108 -5.18 -12.59 6.00
C THR A 108 -6.00 -13.54 5.14
N ILE A 109 -6.52 -13.07 3.99
CA ILE A 109 -7.24 -13.91 3.04
C ILE A 109 -6.32 -14.96 2.42
N ASN A 110 -5.12 -14.56 1.96
CA ASN A 110 -4.16 -15.50 1.37
C ASN A 110 -3.76 -16.63 2.33
N LYS A 111 -3.62 -16.35 3.64
CA LYS A 111 -3.33 -17.36 4.67
C LYS A 111 -4.40 -18.46 4.76
N THR A 112 -5.64 -18.19 4.34
CA THR A 112 -6.71 -19.20 4.37
C THR A 112 -6.55 -20.28 3.29
N GLY A 113 -5.90 -19.97 2.17
CA GLY A 113 -5.78 -20.86 1.01
C GLY A 113 -7.09 -21.16 0.27
N VAL A 114 -8.20 -20.52 0.63
CA VAL A 114 -9.53 -20.78 0.02
C VAL A 114 -9.72 -19.98 -1.27
N LEU A 115 -9.21 -18.75 -1.31
CA LEU A 115 -9.29 -17.83 -2.45
C LEU A 115 -7.91 -17.41 -2.91
N THR A 116 -7.77 -17.15 -4.21
CA THR A 116 -6.54 -16.59 -4.79
C THR A 116 -6.69 -15.08 -4.95
N VAL A 117 -6.00 -14.31 -4.11
CA VAL A 117 -6.05 -12.85 -4.14
C VAL A 117 -5.22 -12.32 -5.31
N ILE A 118 -5.80 -11.41 -6.10
CA ILE A 118 -5.08 -10.72 -7.16
C ILE A 118 -4.06 -9.75 -6.54
N PRO A 119 -2.78 -9.79 -6.95
CA PRO A 119 -1.75 -8.90 -6.41
C PRO A 119 -2.08 -7.42 -6.63
N ALA A 120 -1.78 -6.57 -5.64
CA ALA A 120 -2.12 -5.14 -5.69
C ALA A 120 -1.51 -4.44 -6.92
N GLY A 121 -0.29 -4.79 -7.32
CA GLY A 121 0.34 -4.24 -8.52
C GLY A 121 -0.44 -4.54 -9.81
N ALA A 122 -1.02 -5.74 -9.93
CA ALA A 122 -1.85 -6.08 -11.09
C ALA A 122 -3.15 -5.26 -11.11
N VAL A 123 -3.74 -4.99 -9.94
CA VAL A 123 -4.91 -4.12 -9.80
C VAL A 123 -4.59 -2.70 -10.24
N THR A 124 -3.50 -2.11 -9.74
CA THR A 124 -3.08 -0.74 -10.13
C THR A 124 -2.76 -0.65 -11.62
N SER A 125 -2.03 -1.61 -12.19
CA SER A 125 -1.77 -1.63 -13.64
C SER A 125 -3.06 -1.71 -14.46
N ALA A 126 -4.01 -2.55 -14.06
CA ALA A 126 -5.30 -2.65 -14.74
C ALA A 126 -6.14 -1.37 -14.62
N MET A 127 -6.14 -0.73 -13.45
CA MET A 127 -6.80 0.56 -13.25
C MET A 127 -6.25 1.63 -14.19
N SER A 128 -4.92 1.74 -14.29
CA SER A 128 -4.25 2.66 -15.20
C SER A 128 -4.63 2.43 -16.67
N VAL A 129 -4.65 1.17 -17.12
CA VAL A 129 -5.07 0.80 -18.49
C VAL A 129 -6.53 1.19 -18.76
N LEU A 130 -7.40 1.10 -17.75
CA LEU A 130 -8.81 1.43 -17.86
C LEU A 130 -9.09 2.93 -17.61
N GLY A 131 -8.07 3.77 -17.51
CA GLY A 131 -8.21 5.21 -17.25
C GLY A 131 -8.84 5.54 -15.89
N MET A 132 -8.65 4.65 -14.91
CA MET A 132 -9.16 4.81 -13.55
C MET A 132 -8.11 5.49 -12.67
N ASP A 133 -8.55 6.31 -11.72
CA ASP A 133 -7.69 6.89 -10.69
C ASP A 133 -7.14 5.80 -9.75
N ASP A 134 -5.82 5.75 -9.53
CA ASP A 134 -5.13 4.73 -8.71
C ASP A 134 -5.59 4.70 -7.24
N ASN A 135 -6.19 5.78 -6.75
CA ASN A 135 -6.74 5.89 -5.40
C ASN A 135 -8.24 5.68 -5.33
N ASP A 136 -8.90 5.35 -6.44
CA ASP A 136 -10.31 5.02 -6.43
C ASP A 136 -10.56 3.80 -5.53
N THR A 137 -11.50 3.97 -4.60
CA THR A 137 -11.96 2.90 -3.71
C THR A 137 -12.93 1.95 -4.41
N LEU A 138 -13.25 2.22 -5.68
CA LEU A 138 -14.13 1.45 -6.55
C LEU A 138 -15.49 1.20 -5.90
N THR A 139 -16.02 2.21 -5.22
CA THR A 139 -17.32 2.15 -4.52
C THR A 139 -18.48 1.89 -5.47
N LEU A 140 -18.35 2.31 -6.73
CA LEU A 140 -19.31 2.01 -7.79
C LEU A 140 -19.16 0.55 -8.23
N ARG A 141 -20.21 -0.25 -8.01
CA ARG A 141 -20.24 -1.67 -8.37
C ARG A 141 -19.94 -1.91 -9.86
N SER A 142 -20.45 -1.07 -10.75
CA SER A 142 -20.21 -1.20 -12.20
C SER A 142 -18.72 -1.07 -12.55
N LYS A 143 -18.00 -0.12 -11.91
CA LYS A 143 -16.57 0.09 -12.12
C LYS A 143 -15.75 -1.07 -11.57
N ALA A 144 -16.08 -1.52 -10.37
CA ALA A 144 -15.45 -2.69 -9.75
C ALA A 144 -15.67 -3.97 -10.57
N ILE A 145 -16.89 -4.21 -11.09
CA ILE A 145 -17.19 -5.35 -11.98
C ILE A 145 -16.38 -5.24 -13.28
N GLY A 146 -16.26 -4.06 -13.87
CA GLY A 146 -15.46 -3.84 -15.07
C GLY A 146 -14.00 -4.21 -14.86
N LEU A 147 -13.39 -3.72 -13.77
CA LEU A 147 -12.02 -4.05 -13.39
C LEU A 147 -11.85 -5.54 -13.07
N ALA A 148 -12.78 -6.12 -12.32
CA ALA A 148 -12.79 -7.52 -11.96
C ALA A 148 -12.84 -8.43 -13.20
N ARG A 149 -13.70 -8.11 -14.19
CA ARG A 149 -13.76 -8.84 -15.46
C ARG A 149 -12.47 -8.71 -16.25
N TYR A 150 -11.86 -7.53 -16.31
CA TYR A 150 -10.57 -7.33 -16.95
C TYR A 150 -9.47 -8.19 -16.32
N LEU A 151 -9.50 -8.37 -14.99
CA LEU A 151 -8.55 -9.18 -14.24
C LEU A 151 -8.95 -10.66 -14.11
N ASN A 152 -10.04 -11.10 -14.73
CA ASN A 152 -10.61 -12.45 -14.58
C ASN A 152 -10.86 -12.84 -13.11
N ALA A 153 -11.29 -11.87 -12.29
CA ALA A 153 -11.73 -12.11 -10.91
C ALA A 153 -13.14 -12.72 -10.91
N GLN A 154 -13.36 -13.71 -10.07
CA GLN A 154 -14.69 -14.30 -9.83
C GLN A 154 -15.46 -13.53 -8.77
N TYR A 155 -14.73 -12.91 -7.83
CA TYR A 155 -15.29 -12.20 -6.71
C TYR A 155 -14.65 -10.82 -6.52
N VAL A 156 -15.40 -9.89 -5.92
CA VAL A 156 -14.90 -8.61 -5.43
C VAL A 156 -15.22 -8.49 -3.94
N LEU A 157 -14.21 -8.18 -3.12
CA LEU A 157 -14.40 -7.87 -1.71
C LEU A 157 -14.34 -6.36 -1.48
N TYR A 158 -15.47 -5.81 -1.02
CA TYR A 158 -15.56 -4.44 -0.53
C TYR A 158 -15.32 -4.42 0.97
N SER A 159 -14.66 -3.37 1.43
CA SER A 159 -14.38 -3.17 2.85
C SER A 159 -14.37 -1.68 3.20
N VAL A 160 -14.95 -1.33 4.34
CA VAL A 160 -14.99 0.05 4.83
C VAL A 160 -14.90 0.06 6.35
N VAL A 161 -14.16 1.03 6.88
CA VAL A 161 -14.11 1.30 8.32
C VAL A 161 -14.92 2.54 8.64
N THR A 162 -15.84 2.43 9.60
CA THR A 162 -16.74 3.48 10.07
C THR A 162 -16.56 3.73 11.56
N GLY A 163 -17.18 4.78 12.09
CA GLY A 163 -17.17 5.09 13.53
C GLY A 163 -16.12 6.12 13.96
N THR A 164 -15.91 6.19 15.28
CA THR A 164 -14.95 7.10 15.92
C THR A 164 -13.68 6.35 16.30
N ARG A 165 -12.60 7.06 16.66
CA ARG A 165 -11.32 6.45 17.08
C ARG A 165 -11.51 5.32 18.10
N ASP A 166 -12.33 5.53 19.12
CA ASP A 166 -12.50 4.58 20.23
C ASP A 166 -13.56 3.49 19.96
N ALA A 167 -14.32 3.60 18.86
CA ALA A 167 -15.42 2.69 18.53
C ALA A 167 -15.51 2.47 17.01
N ARG A 168 -14.41 2.03 16.41
CA ARG A 168 -14.35 1.73 14.97
C ARG A 168 -14.98 0.38 14.66
N GLN A 169 -15.65 0.31 13.51
CA GLN A 169 -16.21 -0.94 12.99
C GLN A 169 -15.76 -1.14 11.54
N MET A 170 -15.41 -2.37 11.18
CA MET A 170 -15.14 -2.77 9.82
C MET A 170 -16.35 -3.51 9.26
N GLU A 171 -16.80 -3.10 8.08
CA GLU A 171 -17.85 -3.76 7.32
C GLU A 171 -17.24 -4.33 6.04
N MET A 172 -17.61 -5.56 5.70
CA MET A 172 -17.16 -6.24 4.49
C MET A 172 -18.31 -6.85 3.71
N GLN A 173 -18.20 -6.84 2.39
CA GLN A 173 -19.18 -7.42 1.47
C GLN A 173 -18.46 -8.13 0.32
N LEU A 174 -18.76 -9.40 0.14
CA LEU A 174 -18.25 -10.22 -0.95
C LEU A 174 -19.30 -10.26 -2.06
N MET A 175 -18.92 -9.85 -3.25
CA MET A 175 -19.78 -9.80 -4.43
C MET A 175 -19.33 -10.82 -5.47
N SER A 176 -20.28 -11.58 -6.03
CA SER A 176 -20.05 -12.38 -7.24
C SER A 176 -19.96 -11.47 -8.46
N VAL A 177 -18.89 -11.59 -9.26
CA VAL A 177 -18.68 -10.77 -10.47
C VAL A 177 -19.65 -11.14 -11.59
N VAL A 178 -20.07 -12.41 -11.62
CA VAL A 178 -20.97 -12.94 -12.66
C VAL A 178 -22.38 -12.39 -12.47
N SER A 179 -22.95 -12.54 -11.26
CA SER A 179 -24.32 -12.09 -10.97
C SER A 179 -24.40 -10.63 -10.50
N GLY A 180 -23.32 -10.08 -9.96
CA GLY A 180 -23.32 -8.77 -9.29
C GLY A 180 -23.96 -8.79 -7.89
N GLU A 181 -24.28 -9.98 -7.38
CA GLU A 181 -24.94 -10.18 -6.08
C GLU A 181 -23.92 -10.19 -4.93
N ILE A 182 -24.34 -9.67 -3.77
CA ILE A 182 -23.59 -9.83 -2.51
C ILE A 182 -23.90 -11.21 -1.94
N ILE A 183 -22.94 -12.12 -1.99
CA ILE A 183 -23.08 -13.52 -1.53
C ILE A 183 -22.68 -13.69 -0.06
N TRP A 184 -21.94 -12.73 0.49
CA TRP A 184 -21.62 -12.68 1.91
C TRP A 184 -21.43 -11.24 2.37
N SER A 185 -21.78 -10.96 3.63
CA SER A 185 -21.44 -9.71 4.30
C SER A 185 -21.17 -9.96 5.77
N GLY A 186 -20.32 -9.13 6.37
CA GLY A 186 -19.98 -9.23 7.77
C GLY A 186 -19.57 -7.88 8.34
N LYS A 187 -19.65 -7.77 9.66
CA LYS A 187 -19.27 -6.57 10.41
C LYS A 187 -18.65 -6.95 11.75
N ASP A 188 -17.55 -6.30 12.11
CA ASP A 188 -16.87 -6.52 13.39
C ASP A 188 -16.15 -5.26 13.88
N ALA A 189 -15.75 -5.25 15.16
CA ALA A 189 -14.99 -4.15 15.76
C ALA A 189 -13.55 -4.12 15.24
N VAL A 190 -12.98 -2.91 15.16
CA VAL A 190 -11.56 -2.72 14.87
C VAL A 190 -10.83 -2.47 16.19
N LEU A 191 -9.87 -3.34 16.49
CA LEU A 191 -9.11 -3.34 17.74
C LEU A 191 -7.96 -2.32 17.68
N GLU A 192 -7.80 -1.55 18.76
CA GLU A 192 -6.66 -0.65 18.99
C GLU A 192 -5.79 -1.17 20.14
N GLN A 193 -4.49 -0.88 20.04
CA GLN A 193 -3.49 -1.15 21.07
C GLN A 193 -3.43 -0.05 22.15
#